data_AF-A0A5J4VR61-F1
#
_entry.id   AF-A0A5J4VR61-F1
#
_cell.length_a   1.000
_cell.length_b   1.000
_cell.length_c   1.000
_cell.angle_alpha   90.00
_cell.angle_beta   90.00
_cell.angle_gamma   90.00
#
_symmetry.space_group_name_H-M   'P 1'
#
loop_
_entity.id
_entity.type
_entity.pdbx_description
1 polymer ?
#
loop_
_entity_poly.entity_id
_entity_poly.type
_entity_poly.pdbx_seq_one_letter_code
_entity_poly.pdbx_strand_id
1 'polypeptide(L)'
;MSISGSNNRNLESANDLHDFYIRLSPYIPFANGSVFVGVDDRVNYFPNASSISPLSSEYDENSPSFRLISDEDFFNLKVMYPPTFDYTKCQAMREVIIDYYLYGFQAKALENVDIAPSLVYGIESSQFAVTSIGGSIHEAQDYYTQKGCAIGDNSEFLKIKKFILGSELNGVVDSDCINNVILPGHTDATSSTTMPPVPTRCDDPNVEFKRYLQGYKWFSPETYGIEDTKWALTHLGVVYANIKYEYYIESGESSQYRKAEYDGYFLGWDEDEWIIAKLTDDTFEIQYAPMDKPFGASSGHSQVLSTGNSRALIKYDYPTFDCVSVDIDTHPNLCPCPDKKTDKAKWEADPRTKKIDICASGSMRAGLSVVVVAVVLPVLALFW
;
A
#
# COMPACT_ATOMS: atom_id res chain seq x y z
N MET A 1 4.99 -24.29 42.40
CA MET A 1 6.31 -24.04 41.80
C MET A 1 6.23 -24.46 40.34
N SER A 2 5.90 -23.53 39.45
CA SER A 2 5.91 -23.72 38.00
C SER A 2 7.04 -22.89 37.43
N ILE A 3 8.01 -23.54 36.80
CA ILE A 3 9.11 -22.87 36.12
C ILE A 3 8.61 -22.53 34.71
N SER A 4 8.42 -21.23 34.47
CA SER A 4 8.20 -20.64 33.16
C SER A 4 9.52 -20.68 32.38
N GLY A 5 9.59 -21.50 31.33
CA GLY A 5 10.72 -21.51 30.40
C GLY A 5 10.61 -20.34 29.42
N SER A 6 11.46 -19.33 29.57
CA SER A 6 11.67 -18.30 28.56
C SER A 6 12.52 -18.89 27.43
N ASN A 7 12.00 -18.89 26.21
CA ASN A 7 12.76 -19.21 25.01
C ASN A 7 13.76 -18.08 24.71
N ASN A 8 14.98 -18.19 25.23
CA ASN A 8 16.12 -17.45 24.71
C ASN A 8 16.51 -18.08 23.37
N ARG A 9 16.16 -17.42 22.26
CA ARG A 9 16.86 -17.64 20.99
C ARG A 9 18.14 -16.84 21.05
N ASN A 10 19.28 -17.53 21.08
CA ASN A 10 20.58 -16.91 20.89
C ASN A 10 20.67 -16.39 19.45
N LEU A 11 20.89 -15.08 19.31
CA LEU A 11 21.29 -14.41 18.08
C LEU A 11 22.78 -14.74 17.84
N GLU A 12 23.04 -15.83 17.12
CA GLU A 12 24.38 -16.12 16.59
C GLU A 12 24.60 -15.31 15.30
N SER A 13 25.76 -14.65 15.24
CA SER A 13 26.37 -13.80 14.21
C SER A 13 25.62 -13.59 12.87
N ALA A 14 25.09 -12.37 12.73
CA ALA A 14 24.47 -11.79 11.54
C ALA A 14 25.50 -11.36 10.47
N ASN A 15 25.93 -12.30 9.62
CA ASN A 15 26.54 -11.99 8.32
C ASN A 15 25.77 -12.63 7.15
N ASP A 16 24.70 -13.37 7.43
CA ASP A 16 23.86 -13.98 6.41
C ASP A 16 22.61 -13.11 6.22
N LEU A 17 22.61 -12.40 5.09
CA LEU A 17 21.48 -11.87 4.32
C LEU A 17 20.36 -11.18 5.11
N HIS A 18 20.22 -9.88 4.85
CA HIS A 18 19.05 -9.08 5.19
C HIS A 18 17.77 -9.72 4.62
N ASP A 19 17.17 -10.65 5.37
CA ASP A 19 15.83 -11.15 5.09
C ASP A 19 14.83 -10.04 5.46
N PHE A 20 14.73 -9.04 4.59
CA PHE A 20 13.71 -8.01 4.70
C PHE A 20 12.34 -8.66 4.62
N TYR A 21 11.58 -8.58 5.71
CA TYR A 21 10.18 -9.00 5.71
C TYR A 21 9.33 -7.94 5.02
N ILE A 22 9.18 -8.11 3.70
CA ILE A 22 8.34 -7.27 2.87
C ILE A 22 6.87 -7.69 2.98
N ARG A 23 6.07 -6.90 3.71
CA ARG A 23 4.61 -7.03 3.69
C ARG A 23 4.04 -6.18 2.57
N LEU A 24 3.72 -6.84 1.46
CA LEU A 24 2.88 -6.26 0.42
C LEU A 24 1.43 -6.60 0.74
N SER A 25 0.50 -5.66 0.55
CA SER A 25 -0.92 -6.02 0.53
C SER A 25 -1.14 -7.02 -0.61
N PRO A 26 -1.47 -8.30 -0.34
CA PRO A 26 -1.62 -9.27 -1.40
C PRO A 26 -2.95 -8.97 -2.08
N TYR A 27 -2.88 -8.35 -3.24
CA TYR A 27 -4.03 -8.29 -4.11
C TYR A 27 -3.67 -8.65 -5.53
N ILE A 28 -4.64 -9.30 -6.16
CA ILE A 28 -4.50 -9.80 -7.51
C ILE A 28 -5.62 -9.18 -8.34
N PRO A 29 -5.29 -8.30 -9.30
CA PRO A 29 -6.28 -7.79 -10.24
C PRO A 29 -6.73 -8.92 -11.16
N PHE A 30 -8.02 -8.95 -11.46
CA PHE A 30 -8.62 -9.88 -12.41
C PHE A 30 -8.98 -9.16 -13.72
N ALA A 31 -9.06 -9.92 -14.82
CA ALA A 31 -9.31 -9.37 -16.16
C ALA A 31 -10.66 -8.63 -16.29
N ASN A 32 -11.62 -8.92 -15.42
CA ASN A 32 -12.92 -8.24 -15.34
C ASN A 32 -12.86 -6.91 -14.56
N GLY A 33 -11.68 -6.48 -14.10
CA GLY A 33 -11.48 -5.27 -13.29
C GLY A 33 -11.77 -5.44 -11.79
N SER A 34 -12.24 -6.59 -11.33
CA SER A 34 -12.30 -6.88 -9.89
C SER A 34 -10.92 -7.16 -9.32
N VAL A 35 -10.74 -6.93 -8.02
CA VAL A 35 -9.48 -7.14 -7.34
C VAL A 35 -9.70 -8.11 -6.18
N PHE A 36 -8.96 -9.21 -6.16
CA PHE A 36 -8.90 -10.07 -4.99
C PHE A 36 -7.96 -9.49 -3.96
N VAL A 37 -8.40 -9.29 -2.73
CA VAL A 37 -7.52 -8.95 -1.61
C VAL A 37 -7.46 -10.16 -0.70
N GLY A 38 -6.29 -10.78 -0.61
CA GLY A 38 -6.06 -11.88 0.31
C GLY A 38 -6.18 -11.37 1.75
N VAL A 39 -7.07 -11.98 2.54
CA VAL A 39 -7.23 -11.65 3.97
C VAL A 39 -6.18 -12.36 4.82
N ASP A 40 -5.48 -13.34 4.24
CA ASP A 40 -4.40 -14.02 4.94
C ASP A 40 -3.09 -13.28 4.68
N ASP A 41 -2.73 -12.42 5.65
CA ASP A 41 -1.43 -11.73 5.74
C ASP A 41 -0.23 -12.72 5.74
N ARG A 42 -0.46 -14.03 5.71
CA ARG A 42 0.58 -15.06 5.62
C ARG A 42 1.09 -15.32 4.21
N VAL A 43 0.41 -14.86 3.15
CA VAL A 43 0.98 -14.88 1.79
C VAL A 43 1.85 -13.63 1.61
N ASN A 44 2.94 -13.59 2.37
CA ASN A 44 3.95 -12.57 2.19
C ASN A 44 4.77 -12.93 0.95
N TYR A 45 4.66 -12.10 -0.08
CA TYR A 45 5.60 -12.14 -1.18
C TYR A 45 6.81 -11.31 -0.79
N PHE A 46 7.93 -11.98 -0.58
CA PHE A 46 9.21 -11.36 -0.27
C PHE A 46 10.01 -11.27 -1.58
N PRO A 47 10.00 -10.13 -2.30
CA PRO A 47 11.03 -9.94 -3.31
C PRO A 47 12.38 -9.99 -2.58
N ASN A 48 13.30 -10.78 -3.10
CA ASN A 48 14.64 -10.85 -2.55
C ASN A 48 15.23 -9.44 -2.63
N ALA A 49 15.69 -8.85 -1.52
CA ALA A 49 16.23 -7.50 -1.50
C ALA A 49 17.35 -7.30 -2.54
N SER A 50 18.16 -8.34 -2.78
CA SER A 50 19.22 -8.34 -3.80
C SER A 50 18.72 -8.28 -5.25
N SER A 51 17.41 -8.46 -5.49
CA SER A 51 16.80 -8.32 -6.82
C SER A 51 16.37 -6.89 -7.15
N ILE A 52 16.34 -6.01 -6.15
CA ILE A 52 15.98 -4.60 -6.33
C ILE A 52 17.28 -3.86 -6.62
N SER A 53 17.32 -3.10 -7.72
CA SER A 53 18.49 -2.31 -8.08
C SER A 53 18.52 -1.01 -7.29
N PRO A 54 19.71 -0.49 -6.93
CA PRO A 54 19.85 0.85 -6.39
C PRO A 54 19.27 1.91 -7.33
N LEU A 55 18.73 2.98 -6.77
CA LEU A 55 18.18 4.13 -7.51
C LEU A 55 19.28 4.92 -8.24
N SER A 56 20.50 4.91 -7.71
CA SER A 56 21.66 5.55 -8.30
C SER A 56 22.85 4.60 -8.28
N SER A 57 23.66 4.62 -9.34
CA SER A 57 24.95 3.92 -9.38
C SER A 57 26.07 4.68 -8.65
N GLU A 58 25.83 5.95 -8.31
CA GLU A 58 26.83 6.83 -7.70
C GLU A 58 26.87 6.74 -6.18
N TYR A 59 25.77 6.29 -5.56
CA TYR A 59 25.60 6.26 -4.12
C TYR A 59 25.08 4.89 -3.67
N ASP A 60 25.52 4.49 -2.47
CA ASP A 60 25.15 3.25 -1.79
C ASP A 60 24.98 3.52 -0.28
N GLU A 61 24.69 2.49 0.51
CA GLU A 61 24.49 2.58 1.95
C GLU A 61 25.77 2.98 2.71
N ASN A 62 26.93 2.77 2.10
CA ASN A 62 28.24 3.11 2.68
C ASN A 62 28.67 4.55 2.40
N SER A 63 27.90 5.27 1.57
CA SER A 63 28.20 6.65 1.22
C SER A 63 28.11 7.53 2.48
N PRO A 64 29.02 8.50 2.67
CA PRO A 64 29.02 9.36 3.85
C PRO A 64 27.79 10.27 3.90
N SER A 65 27.22 10.57 2.74
CA SER A 65 26.01 11.37 2.59
C SER A 65 25.20 10.82 1.42
N PHE A 66 23.88 10.87 1.53
CA PHE A 66 22.96 10.52 0.46
C PHE A 66 21.72 11.40 0.57
N ARG A 67 21.18 11.86 -0.56
CA ARG A 67 20.00 12.74 -0.55
C ARG A 67 19.16 12.55 -1.80
N LEU A 68 17.87 12.28 -1.59
CA LEU A 68 16.89 12.04 -2.65
C LEU A 68 16.35 13.34 -3.27
N ILE A 69 16.17 14.38 -2.45
CA ILE A 69 15.59 15.67 -2.84
C ILE A 69 16.42 16.78 -2.18
N SER A 70 16.95 17.72 -2.97
CA SER A 70 17.71 18.87 -2.46
C SER A 70 16.83 19.80 -1.62
N ASP A 71 17.41 20.61 -0.73
CA ASP A 71 16.67 21.62 0.04
C ASP A 71 15.94 22.61 -0.89
N GLU A 72 16.64 23.06 -1.94
CA GLU A 72 16.10 24.01 -2.91
C GLU A 72 14.87 23.46 -3.62
N ASP A 73 14.91 22.20 -4.05
CA ASP A 73 13.76 21.58 -4.71
C ASP A 73 12.65 21.29 -3.70
N PHE A 74 13.00 20.81 -2.51
CA PHE A 74 12.05 20.31 -1.51
C PHE A 74 10.99 21.35 -1.14
N PHE A 75 11.39 22.57 -0.78
CA PHE A 75 10.45 23.62 -0.37
C PHE A 75 9.61 24.19 -1.52
N ASN A 76 9.95 23.87 -2.77
CA ASN A 76 9.23 24.33 -3.96
C ASN A 76 8.29 23.27 -4.54
N LEU A 77 8.29 22.03 -4.01
CA LEU A 77 7.43 20.97 -4.54
C LEU A 77 5.95 21.30 -4.35
N LYS A 78 5.13 20.97 -5.36
CA LYS A 78 3.67 21.10 -5.31
C LYS A 78 3.06 20.36 -4.12
N VAL A 79 3.60 19.18 -3.80
CA VAL A 79 3.09 18.34 -2.69
C VAL A 79 3.27 18.97 -1.31
N MET A 80 4.07 20.03 -1.17
CA MET A 80 4.27 20.76 0.09
C MET A 80 3.09 21.64 0.46
N TYR A 81 2.24 21.96 -0.50
CA TYR A 81 1.04 22.75 -0.28
C TYR A 81 -0.12 21.84 0.13
N PRO A 82 -1.02 22.30 1.02
CA PRO A 82 -2.20 21.55 1.39
C PRO A 82 -2.99 21.09 0.16
N PRO A 83 -3.51 19.85 0.14
CA PRO A 83 -4.30 19.37 -0.97
C PRO A 83 -5.48 20.32 -1.25
N THR A 84 -5.75 20.58 -2.53
CA THR A 84 -6.89 21.43 -2.92
C THR A 84 -8.24 20.81 -2.56
N PHE A 85 -8.30 19.48 -2.43
CA PHE A 85 -9.45 18.74 -1.93
C PHE A 85 -9.48 18.81 -0.40
N ASP A 86 -10.61 19.26 0.17
CA ASP A 86 -10.80 19.29 1.63
C ASP A 86 -10.98 17.87 2.19
N TYR A 87 -9.86 17.18 2.37
CA TYR A 87 -9.82 15.81 2.86
C TYR A 87 -10.33 15.70 4.31
N THR A 88 -10.38 16.80 5.07
CA THR A 88 -10.88 16.79 6.45
C THR A 88 -12.37 16.45 6.54
N LYS A 89 -13.10 16.75 5.46
CA LYS A 89 -14.52 16.43 5.24
C LYS A 89 -14.75 15.07 4.61
N CYS A 90 -13.69 14.35 4.29
CA CYS A 90 -13.72 13.02 3.73
C CYS A 90 -13.12 12.06 4.75
N GLN A 91 -13.96 11.40 5.56
CA GLN A 91 -13.48 10.57 6.68
C GLN A 91 -12.44 9.53 6.22
N ALA A 92 -12.64 8.93 5.04
CA ALA A 92 -11.72 7.94 4.47
C ALA A 92 -10.31 8.47 4.24
N MET A 93 -10.15 9.79 4.14
CA MET A 93 -8.90 10.42 3.73
C MET A 93 -8.07 11.00 4.88
N ARG A 94 -8.62 11.09 6.09
CA ARG A 94 -7.87 11.62 7.25
C ARG A 94 -6.61 10.80 7.55
N GLU A 95 -6.63 9.50 7.28
CA GLU A 95 -5.53 8.57 7.58
C GLU A 95 -4.56 8.37 6.41
N VAL A 96 -4.92 8.79 5.19
CA VAL A 96 -4.09 8.59 3.99
C VAL A 96 -3.30 9.83 3.57
N ILE A 97 -3.41 10.92 4.33
CA ILE A 97 -2.64 12.14 4.06
C ILE A 97 -1.13 11.87 4.10
N ILE A 98 -0.71 10.93 4.96
CA ILE A 98 0.68 10.47 5.01
C ILE A 98 1.10 9.86 3.67
N ASP A 99 0.24 9.03 3.09
CA ASP A 99 0.50 8.35 1.82
C ASP A 99 0.43 9.35 0.65
N TYR A 100 -0.45 10.34 0.69
CA TYR A 100 -0.49 11.45 -0.29
C TYR A 100 0.87 12.14 -0.42
N TYR A 101 1.47 12.56 0.69
CA TYR A 101 2.78 13.19 0.64
C TYR A 101 3.88 12.21 0.21
N LEU A 102 3.79 10.95 0.64
CA LEU A 102 4.72 9.90 0.21
C LEU A 102 4.71 9.74 -1.30
N TYR A 103 3.54 9.68 -1.95
CA TYR A 103 3.45 9.58 -3.41
C TYR A 103 4.04 10.81 -4.12
N GLY A 104 3.83 12.03 -3.62
CA GLY A 104 4.43 13.22 -4.22
C GLY A 104 5.96 13.25 -4.09
N PHE A 105 6.49 12.94 -2.91
CA PHE A 105 7.94 12.84 -2.70
C PHE A 105 8.57 11.72 -3.51
N GLN A 106 7.89 10.57 -3.63
CA GLN A 106 8.36 9.46 -4.45
C GLN A 106 8.34 9.79 -5.94
N ALA A 107 7.35 10.52 -6.43
CA ALA A 107 7.33 10.98 -7.82
C ALA A 107 8.53 11.88 -8.14
N LYS A 108 8.91 12.76 -7.19
CA LYS A 108 10.13 13.55 -7.30
C LYS A 108 11.40 12.69 -7.23
N ALA A 109 11.49 11.80 -6.26
CA ALA A 109 12.71 10.99 -6.03
C ALA A 109 12.98 9.97 -7.15
N LEU A 110 11.92 9.32 -7.67
CA LEU A 110 12.04 8.18 -8.58
C LEU A 110 11.88 8.56 -10.05
N GLU A 111 11.04 9.56 -10.35
CA GLU A 111 10.71 9.96 -11.72
C GLU A 111 11.17 11.41 -12.03
N ASN A 112 11.73 12.13 -11.05
CA ASN A 112 12.11 13.54 -11.15
C ASN A 112 10.98 14.45 -11.67
N VAL A 113 9.75 14.19 -11.19
CA VAL A 113 8.57 15.01 -11.51
C VAL A 113 7.99 15.65 -10.25
N ASP A 114 7.56 16.90 -10.39
CA ASP A 114 6.93 17.66 -9.31
C ASP A 114 5.41 17.64 -9.48
N ILE A 115 4.74 16.85 -8.65
CA ILE A 115 3.28 16.66 -8.66
C ILE A 115 2.71 16.77 -7.25
N ALA A 116 1.45 17.20 -7.15
CA ALA A 116 0.64 17.00 -5.96
C ALA A 116 -0.41 15.90 -6.28
N PRO A 117 -0.38 14.71 -5.67
CA PRO A 117 -1.28 13.63 -6.08
C PRO A 117 -2.78 13.96 -5.94
N SER A 118 -3.58 13.82 -6.98
CA SER A 118 -5.03 14.03 -6.88
C SER A 118 -5.70 12.99 -5.96
N LEU A 119 -6.11 13.44 -4.78
CA LEU A 119 -6.86 12.64 -3.80
C LEU A 119 -8.17 12.11 -4.41
N VAL A 120 -8.85 12.95 -5.19
CA VAL A 120 -10.08 12.60 -5.90
C VAL A 120 -9.84 11.47 -6.88
N TYR A 121 -8.81 11.59 -7.74
CA TYR A 121 -8.46 10.53 -8.69
C TYR A 121 -8.12 9.21 -7.98
N GLY A 122 -7.36 9.26 -6.88
CA GLY A 122 -7.02 8.07 -6.11
C GLY A 122 -8.26 7.33 -5.57
N ILE A 123 -9.31 8.07 -5.15
CA ILE A 123 -10.57 7.47 -4.71
C ILE A 123 -11.41 7.00 -5.90
N GLU A 124 -11.53 7.80 -6.95
CA GLU A 124 -12.28 7.48 -8.16
C GLU A 124 -11.76 6.23 -8.85
N SER A 125 -10.45 6.11 -8.96
CA SER A 125 -9.76 4.98 -9.58
C SER A 125 -9.83 3.71 -8.74
N SER A 126 -10.25 3.79 -7.46
CA SER A 126 -10.46 2.65 -6.56
C SER A 126 -11.83 1.97 -6.70
N GLN A 127 -12.60 2.28 -7.74
CA GLN A 127 -13.96 1.75 -8.00
C GLN A 127 -14.00 0.25 -8.40
N PHE A 128 -13.13 -0.56 -7.84
CA PHE A 128 -13.06 -1.99 -8.07
C PHE A 128 -14.02 -2.75 -7.16
N ALA A 129 -14.66 -3.80 -7.70
CA ALA A 129 -15.28 -4.79 -6.85
C ALA A 129 -14.16 -5.56 -6.13
N VAL A 130 -14.11 -5.46 -4.80
CA VAL A 130 -13.16 -6.23 -4.01
C VAL A 130 -13.84 -7.42 -3.40
N THR A 131 -13.32 -8.57 -3.79
CA THR A 131 -13.76 -9.87 -3.30
C THR A 131 -12.69 -10.41 -2.38
N SER A 132 -13.04 -10.72 -1.13
CA SER A 132 -12.18 -11.47 -0.23
C SER A 132 -12.74 -12.89 -0.06
N ILE A 133 -11.84 -13.86 0.11
CA ILE A 133 -12.19 -15.21 0.53
C ILE A 133 -11.74 -15.34 1.97
N GLY A 134 -12.69 -15.27 2.91
CA GLY A 134 -12.42 -15.61 4.31
C GLY A 134 -11.95 -17.07 4.41
N GLY A 135 -11.09 -17.35 5.39
CA GLY A 135 -10.31 -18.60 5.58
C GLY A 135 -11.07 -19.92 5.72
N SER A 136 -12.33 -19.97 5.33
CA SER A 136 -13.09 -21.20 5.15
C SER A 136 -14.16 -21.00 4.06
N ILE A 137 -13.72 -21.16 2.80
CA ILE A 137 -14.51 -21.59 1.63
C ILE A 137 -15.84 -20.87 1.32
N HIS A 138 -15.80 -20.07 0.24
CA HIS A 138 -16.81 -19.91 -0.84
C HIS A 138 -17.81 -18.74 -0.91
N GLU A 139 -17.87 -17.81 0.05
CA GLU A 139 -18.66 -16.58 -0.16
C GLU A 139 -17.75 -15.38 -0.41
N ALA A 140 -17.65 -15.05 -1.70
CA ALA A 140 -17.27 -13.74 -2.17
C ALA A 140 -18.20 -12.71 -1.53
N GLN A 141 -17.73 -11.99 -0.52
CA GLN A 141 -18.41 -10.80 -0.03
C GLN A 141 -17.86 -9.58 -0.76
N ASP A 142 -18.74 -8.69 -1.17
CA ASP A 142 -18.36 -7.37 -1.67
C ASP A 142 -17.85 -6.55 -0.49
N TYR A 143 -16.53 -6.41 -0.36
CA TYR A 143 -15.91 -5.74 0.77
C TYR A 143 -15.98 -4.20 0.67
N TYR A 144 -16.16 -3.65 -0.53
CA TYR A 144 -16.36 -2.21 -0.77
C TYR A 144 -17.73 -1.92 -1.38
N THR A 145 -18.80 -2.14 -0.61
CA THR A 145 -20.12 -1.64 -1.03
C THR A 145 -20.21 -0.12 -0.98
N GLN A 146 -19.40 0.52 -0.12
CA GLN A 146 -19.39 1.97 0.04
C GLN A 146 -18.38 2.63 -0.90
N LYS A 147 -18.84 3.59 -1.70
CA LYS A 147 -18.03 4.38 -2.66
C LYS A 147 -17.67 5.75 -2.08
N GLY A 148 -16.66 6.40 -2.66
CA GLY A 148 -16.24 7.73 -2.27
C GLY A 148 -15.64 7.79 -0.86
N CYS A 149 -15.95 8.88 -0.15
CA CYS A 149 -15.56 9.19 1.21
C CYS A 149 -16.28 8.36 2.29
N ALA A 150 -17.35 7.63 1.91
CA ALA A 150 -18.10 6.82 2.84
C ALA A 150 -17.23 5.65 3.38
N ILE A 151 -17.18 5.54 4.69
CA ILE A 151 -16.54 4.46 5.43
C ILE A 151 -17.64 3.53 5.96
N GLY A 152 -17.57 2.25 5.59
CA GLY A 152 -18.46 1.25 6.18
C GLY A 152 -18.06 0.92 7.60
N ASP A 153 -18.96 0.31 8.36
CA ASP A 153 -18.74 -0.13 9.76
C ASP A 153 -17.63 -1.19 9.91
N ASN A 154 -16.97 -1.59 8.82
CA ASN A 154 -15.94 -2.62 8.81
C ASN A 154 -14.53 -2.02 9.00
N SER A 155 -13.65 -2.87 9.52
CA SER A 155 -12.31 -2.61 10.08
C SER A 155 -11.52 -1.38 9.60
N GLU A 156 -10.81 -0.73 10.53
CA GLU A 156 -9.84 0.35 10.26
C GLU A 156 -8.88 0.03 9.10
N PHE A 157 -8.48 -1.24 8.97
CA PHE A 157 -7.64 -1.73 7.89
C PHE A 157 -8.19 -1.47 6.47
N LEU A 158 -9.51 -1.40 6.29
CA LEU A 158 -10.15 -1.18 4.99
C LEU A 158 -10.31 0.31 4.64
N LYS A 159 -10.24 1.21 5.63
CA LYS A 159 -10.39 2.66 5.44
C LYS A 159 -9.22 3.23 4.62
N ILE A 160 -8.01 2.78 4.96
CA ILE A 160 -6.74 3.29 4.43
C ILE A 160 -6.48 2.82 2.98
N LYS A 161 -7.08 1.69 2.57
CA LYS A 161 -6.69 1.03 1.31
C LYS A 161 -7.35 1.55 0.04
N LYS A 162 -8.39 2.37 0.07
CA LYS A 162 -9.03 2.84 -1.18
C LYS A 162 -8.09 3.69 -2.01
N PHE A 163 -7.58 4.77 -1.42
CA PHE A 163 -6.63 5.67 -2.09
C PHE A 163 -5.35 4.92 -2.49
N ILE A 164 -4.81 4.10 -1.57
CA ILE A 164 -3.62 3.30 -1.86
C ILE A 164 -3.86 2.34 -3.02
N LEU A 165 -4.91 1.52 -2.97
CA LEU A 165 -5.20 0.54 -4.02
C LEU A 165 -5.49 1.19 -5.38
N GLY A 166 -6.23 2.31 -5.38
CA GLY A 166 -6.45 3.11 -6.58
C GLY A 166 -5.13 3.60 -7.17
N SER A 167 -4.25 4.11 -6.32
CA SER A 167 -2.92 4.62 -6.69
C SER A 167 -1.97 3.52 -7.17
N GLU A 168 -1.94 2.35 -6.54
CA GLU A 168 -1.05 1.27 -6.97
C GLU A 168 -1.48 0.67 -8.32
N LEU A 169 -2.79 0.49 -8.53
CA LEU A 169 -3.34 -0.10 -9.76
C LEU A 169 -3.33 0.87 -10.94
N ASN A 170 -3.65 2.13 -10.69
CA ASN A 170 -3.83 3.14 -11.74
C ASN A 170 -2.77 4.24 -11.72
N GLY A 171 -1.78 4.17 -10.84
CA GLY A 171 -0.86 5.28 -10.62
C GLY A 171 -1.54 6.47 -9.94
N VAL A 172 -0.76 7.54 -9.78
CA VAL A 172 -1.24 8.84 -9.34
C VAL A 172 -1.21 9.84 -10.49
N VAL A 173 -2.07 10.85 -10.42
CA VAL A 173 -2.15 11.93 -11.40
C VAL A 173 -2.01 13.24 -10.61
N ASP A 174 -1.41 14.27 -11.22
CA ASP A 174 -1.27 15.59 -10.60
C ASP A 174 -2.65 16.22 -10.30
N SER A 175 -2.78 16.96 -9.20
CA SER A 175 -4.04 17.58 -8.76
C SER A 175 -4.52 18.65 -9.74
N ASP A 176 -3.61 19.25 -10.50
CA ASP A 176 -3.95 20.21 -11.54
C ASP A 176 -4.71 19.58 -12.72
N CYS A 177 -4.63 18.25 -12.88
CA CYS A 177 -5.30 17.54 -13.96
C CYS A 177 -6.78 17.25 -13.65
N ILE A 178 -7.13 17.01 -12.39
CA ILE A 178 -8.47 16.53 -11.98
C ILE A 178 -9.07 17.51 -10.96
N ASN A 179 -10.18 18.15 -11.33
CA ASN A 179 -10.90 19.06 -10.46
C ASN A 179 -11.42 18.37 -9.20
N ASN A 180 -11.49 19.12 -8.11
CA ASN A 180 -12.11 18.64 -6.89
C ASN A 180 -13.62 18.51 -7.08
N VAL A 181 -14.14 17.30 -6.89
CA VAL A 181 -15.57 17.02 -6.91
C VAL A 181 -16.03 16.54 -5.54
N ILE A 182 -17.30 16.82 -5.20
CA ILE A 182 -17.89 16.32 -3.95
C ILE A 182 -18.18 14.83 -4.12
N LEU A 183 -17.46 13.99 -3.39
CA LEU A 183 -17.62 12.54 -3.43
C LEU A 183 -18.72 12.05 -2.48
N PRO A 184 -19.39 10.92 -2.77
CA PRO A 184 -20.33 10.31 -1.83
C PRO A 184 -19.72 10.10 -0.45
N GLY A 185 -20.44 10.46 0.61
CA GLY A 185 -19.95 10.38 2.00
C GLY A 185 -19.05 11.54 2.47
N HIS A 186 -18.79 12.52 1.61
CA HIS A 186 -18.20 13.80 2.02
C HIS A 186 -19.22 14.57 2.88
N THR A 187 -18.79 15.40 3.84
CA THR A 187 -19.75 16.12 4.72
C THR A 187 -20.70 17.05 3.95
N ASP A 188 -20.23 17.55 2.80
CA ASP A 188 -21.02 18.41 1.91
C ASP A 188 -21.82 17.61 0.86
N ALA A 189 -21.72 16.28 0.86
CA ALA A 189 -22.47 15.43 -0.06
C ALA A 189 -23.94 15.29 0.36
N THR A 190 -24.84 15.34 -0.63
CA THR A 190 -26.25 14.99 -0.43
C THR A 190 -26.45 13.48 -0.57
N SER A 191 -27.61 12.96 -0.12
CA SER A 191 -27.99 11.56 -0.31
C SER A 191 -28.09 11.12 -1.78
N SER A 192 -28.19 12.07 -2.72
CA SER A 192 -28.20 11.82 -4.15
C SER A 192 -26.81 11.91 -4.80
N THR A 193 -25.76 12.21 -4.05
CA THR A 193 -24.40 12.32 -4.59
C THR A 193 -23.91 10.93 -5.00
N THR A 194 -23.54 10.79 -6.27
CA THR A 194 -23.07 9.52 -6.84
C THR A 194 -21.59 9.57 -7.13
N MET A 195 -20.95 8.40 -7.17
CA MET A 195 -19.54 8.32 -7.55
C MET A 195 -19.39 8.73 -9.03
N PRO A 196 -18.51 9.70 -9.35
CA PRO A 196 -18.22 10.06 -10.73
C PRO A 196 -17.47 8.92 -11.46
N PRO A 197 -17.49 8.89 -12.79
CA PRO A 197 -16.71 7.92 -13.57
C PRO A 197 -15.20 8.17 -13.37
N VAL A 198 -14.39 7.11 -13.45
CA VAL A 198 -12.92 7.24 -13.39
C VAL A 198 -12.43 8.14 -14.53
N PRO A 199 -11.70 9.23 -14.24
CA PRO A 199 -11.18 10.11 -15.27
C PRO A 199 -10.21 9.37 -16.20
N THR A 200 -10.32 9.66 -17.49
CA THR A 200 -9.41 9.15 -18.54
C THR A 200 -8.69 10.27 -19.28
N ARG A 201 -8.92 11.51 -18.88
CA ARG A 201 -8.31 12.74 -19.39
C ARG A 201 -8.33 13.80 -18.28
N CYS A 202 -7.44 14.79 -18.39
CA CYS A 202 -7.52 15.97 -17.54
C CYS A 202 -8.74 16.82 -17.89
N ASP A 203 -9.18 17.63 -16.93
CA ASP A 203 -10.28 18.57 -17.13
C ASP A 203 -9.88 19.73 -18.05
N ASP A 204 -8.62 20.19 -17.96
CA ASP A 204 -8.02 21.03 -18.99
C ASP A 204 -7.55 20.15 -20.17
N PRO A 205 -8.16 20.28 -21.37
CA PRO A 205 -7.78 19.48 -22.53
C PRO A 205 -6.36 19.75 -23.04
N ASN A 206 -5.68 20.80 -22.57
CA ASN A 206 -4.29 21.11 -22.93
C ASN A 206 -3.28 20.42 -22.01
N VAL A 207 -3.73 19.82 -20.90
CA VAL A 207 -2.86 19.08 -19.98
C VAL A 207 -2.91 17.61 -20.34
N GLU A 208 -1.74 16.99 -20.51
CA GLU A 208 -1.63 15.56 -20.79
C GLU A 208 -2.07 14.74 -19.56
N PHE A 209 -2.93 13.74 -19.79
CA PHE A 209 -3.30 12.79 -18.76
C PHE A 209 -2.18 11.76 -18.56
N LYS A 210 -1.24 12.12 -17.68
CA LYS A 210 -0.10 11.27 -17.33
C LYS A 210 -0.29 10.65 -15.96
N ARG A 211 -0.09 9.34 -15.90
CA ARG A 211 -0.08 8.53 -14.67
C ARG A 211 1.36 8.29 -14.26
N TYR A 212 1.65 8.57 -12.99
CA TYR A 212 2.96 8.39 -12.37
C TYR A 212 2.88 7.25 -11.36
N LEU A 213 4.01 6.61 -11.06
CA LEU A 213 4.10 5.56 -10.04
C LEU A 213 3.09 4.41 -10.27
N GLN A 214 2.66 4.18 -11.51
CA GLN A 214 1.78 3.06 -11.83
C GLN A 214 2.53 1.74 -11.65
N GLY A 215 1.93 0.79 -10.90
CA GLY A 215 2.56 -0.49 -10.58
C GLY A 215 3.52 -0.42 -9.38
N TYR A 216 3.69 0.74 -8.74
CA TYR A 216 4.30 0.79 -7.42
C TYR A 216 3.33 0.25 -6.39
N LYS A 217 3.88 -0.45 -5.39
CA LYS A 217 3.14 -0.98 -4.25
C LYS A 217 3.55 -0.27 -2.99
N TRP A 218 2.54 -0.01 -2.16
CA TRP A 218 2.69 0.31 -0.77
C TRP A 218 3.33 -0.87 -0.04
N PHE A 219 4.39 -0.54 0.68
CA PHE A 219 5.20 -1.48 1.42
C PHE A 219 5.41 -0.94 2.83
N SER A 220 5.27 -1.81 3.83
CA SER A 220 5.63 -1.51 5.21
C SER A 220 6.91 -2.24 5.58
N PRO A 221 8.10 -1.61 5.43
CA PRO A 221 9.32 -2.19 5.94
C PRO A 221 9.22 -2.38 7.44
N GLU A 222 9.51 -3.59 7.91
CA GLU A 222 9.88 -3.77 9.31
C GLU A 222 11.36 -3.36 9.44
N THR A 223 11.65 -2.06 9.51
CA THR A 223 13.05 -1.56 9.61
C THR A 223 13.54 -1.64 11.05
N TYR A 224 14.60 -2.41 11.33
CA TYR A 224 15.11 -2.58 12.70
C TYR A 224 16.49 -1.96 12.93
N GLY A 225 17.08 -1.27 11.94
CA GLY A 225 18.37 -0.61 12.10
C GLY A 225 18.70 0.47 11.06
N ILE A 226 19.87 1.08 11.25
CA ILE A 226 20.43 2.13 10.37
C ILE A 226 20.64 1.60 8.96
N GLU A 227 21.30 0.45 8.83
CA GLU A 227 21.63 -0.16 7.53
C GLU A 227 20.36 -0.46 6.71
N ASP A 228 19.32 -1.01 7.34
CA ASP A 228 18.05 -1.30 6.68
C ASP A 228 17.36 -0.03 6.15
N THR A 229 17.47 1.07 6.89
CA THR A 229 16.91 2.36 6.50
C THR A 229 17.70 2.98 5.36
N LYS A 230 19.04 2.90 5.39
CA LYS A 230 19.90 3.33 4.28
C LYS A 230 19.64 2.51 3.01
N TRP A 231 19.47 1.21 3.14
CA TRP A 231 19.10 0.33 2.03
C TRP A 231 17.77 0.75 1.42
N ALA A 232 16.74 0.93 2.26
CA ALA A 232 15.43 1.37 1.79
C ALA A 232 15.50 2.73 1.07
N LEU A 233 16.28 3.68 1.59
CA LEU A 233 16.45 5.00 0.96
C LEU A 233 17.13 4.93 -0.41
N THR A 234 18.19 4.11 -0.52
CA THR A 234 18.97 3.98 -1.77
C THR A 234 18.31 3.11 -2.81
N HIS A 235 17.36 2.25 -2.45
CA HIS A 235 16.70 1.30 -3.36
C HIS A 235 15.22 1.61 -3.62
N LEU A 236 14.51 2.17 -2.64
CA LEU A 236 13.06 2.39 -2.70
C LEU A 236 12.68 3.87 -2.71
N GLY A 237 13.62 4.77 -2.41
CA GLY A 237 13.39 6.20 -2.41
C GLY A 237 12.91 6.68 -1.05
N VAL A 238 11.97 7.63 -1.03
CA VAL A 238 11.54 8.26 0.23
C VAL A 238 10.81 7.25 1.11
N VAL A 239 11.20 7.18 2.38
CA VAL A 239 10.59 6.30 3.37
C VAL A 239 9.90 7.15 4.44
N TYR A 240 8.60 6.98 4.64
CA TYR A 240 7.97 7.48 5.85
C TYR A 240 8.26 6.51 6.99
N ALA A 241 8.82 6.97 8.10
CA ALA A 241 9.06 6.10 9.25
C ALA A 241 8.88 6.86 10.55
N ASN A 242 8.76 6.10 11.64
CA ASN A 242 8.82 6.61 12.98
C ASN A 242 9.98 5.94 13.72
N ILE A 243 11.00 6.72 14.07
CA ILE A 243 12.12 6.28 14.88
C ILE A 243 11.87 6.70 16.33
N LYS A 244 11.96 5.73 17.24
CA LYS A 244 11.88 5.95 18.68
C LYS A 244 13.24 5.68 19.30
N TYR A 245 13.78 6.66 19.99
CA TYR A 245 14.97 6.54 20.81
C TYR A 245 14.54 6.49 22.26
N GLU A 246 14.97 5.45 22.97
CA GLU A 246 14.73 5.29 24.40
C GLU A 246 16.07 5.27 25.12
N TYR A 247 16.25 6.18 26.07
CA TYR A 247 17.53 6.32 26.75
C TYR A 247 17.41 6.80 28.18
N TYR A 248 18.44 6.50 28.95
CA TYR A 248 18.57 6.95 30.33
C TYR A 248 19.60 8.05 30.41
N ILE A 249 19.21 9.17 31.00
CA ILE A 249 20.18 10.21 31.40
C ILE A 249 20.53 9.93 32.85
N GLU A 250 21.79 9.63 33.11
CA GLU A 250 22.33 9.57 34.48
C GLU A 250 22.58 10.99 34.98
N SER A 251 21.97 11.34 36.11
CA SER A 251 22.19 12.62 36.79
C SER A 251 22.37 12.35 38.28
N GLY A 252 23.61 12.09 38.70
CA GLY A 252 23.95 11.70 40.07
C GLY A 252 23.51 10.28 40.41
N GLU A 253 22.82 10.08 41.53
CA GLU A 253 22.30 8.76 41.97
C GLU A 253 20.97 8.37 41.28
N SER A 254 20.47 9.19 40.35
CA SER A 254 19.19 8.95 39.68
C SER A 254 19.37 8.80 38.17
N SER A 255 18.67 7.82 37.59
CA SER A 255 18.49 7.70 36.14
C SER A 255 17.10 8.22 35.76
N GLN A 256 17.03 9.08 34.74
CA GLN A 256 15.77 9.52 34.14
C GLN A 256 15.58 8.88 32.78
N TYR A 257 14.47 8.16 32.62
CA TYR A 257 14.04 7.65 31.32
C TYR A 257 13.58 8.80 30.42
N ARG A 258 14.12 8.87 29.21
CA ARG A 258 13.73 9.80 28.16
C ARG A 258 13.38 9.04 26.90
N LYS A 259 12.46 9.63 26.14
CA LYS A 259 12.02 9.15 24.84
C LYS A 259 12.11 10.30 23.85
N ALA A 260 12.79 10.09 22.74
CA ALA A 260 12.70 10.95 21.58
C ALA A 260 11.99 10.17 20.47
N GLU A 261 11.00 10.78 19.82
CA GLU A 261 10.31 10.18 18.68
C GLU A 261 10.48 11.13 17.49
N TYR A 262 10.94 10.58 16.37
CA TYR A 262 11.07 11.27 15.11
C TYR A 262 10.18 10.55 14.10
N ASP A 263 9.13 11.22 13.67
CA ASP A 263 8.21 10.78 12.63
C ASP A 263 8.33 11.72 11.43
N GLY A 264 8.41 11.14 10.23
CA GLY A 264 8.50 11.93 9.02
C GLY A 264 8.97 11.14 7.82
N TYR A 265 9.26 11.88 6.76
CA TYR A 265 9.74 11.36 5.48
C TYR A 265 11.26 11.47 5.47
N PHE A 266 11.92 10.32 5.48
CA PHE A 266 13.37 10.23 5.38
C PHE A 266 13.76 10.51 3.94
N LEU A 267 14.56 11.56 3.76
CA LEU A 267 15.02 12.04 2.45
C LEU A 267 16.47 11.61 2.17
N GLY A 268 17.17 11.09 3.18
CA GLY A 268 18.58 10.76 3.07
C GLY A 268 19.31 10.89 4.41
N TRP A 269 20.61 11.06 4.32
CA TRP A 269 21.50 11.33 5.45
C TRP A 269 22.69 12.18 5.07
N ASP A 270 23.28 12.82 6.08
CA ASP A 270 24.55 13.53 5.98
C ASP A 270 25.41 13.14 7.19
N GLU A 271 26.55 12.52 6.92
CA GLU A 271 27.41 11.87 7.93
C GLU A 271 26.59 10.91 8.82
N ASP A 272 26.48 11.24 10.11
CA ASP A 272 25.77 10.47 11.13
C ASP A 272 24.38 11.04 11.45
N GLU A 273 23.79 11.86 10.56
CA GLU A 273 22.47 12.46 10.75
C GLU A 273 21.49 12.08 9.64
N TRP A 274 20.28 11.64 10.03
CA TRP A 274 19.13 11.51 9.15
C TRP A 274 18.63 12.89 8.70
N ILE A 275 18.27 13.00 7.42
CA ILE A 275 17.56 14.15 6.86
C ILE A 275 16.07 13.78 6.80
N ILE A 276 15.25 14.39 7.64
CA ILE A 276 13.84 14.05 7.82
C ILE A 276 12.98 15.27 7.49
N ALA A 277 12.04 15.11 6.57
CA ALA A 277 10.94 16.05 6.38
C ALA A 277 9.80 15.72 7.34
N LYS A 278 9.51 16.63 8.27
CA LYS A 278 8.47 16.47 9.29
C LYS A 278 7.30 17.41 9.03
N LEU A 279 6.08 16.88 9.08
CA LEU A 279 4.86 17.66 8.98
C LEU A 279 4.44 18.15 10.37
N THR A 280 4.41 19.48 10.56
CA THR A 280 3.98 20.16 11.78
C THR A 280 2.95 21.24 11.40
N ASP A 281 1.74 21.16 11.95
CA ASP A 281 0.67 22.14 11.71
C ASP A 281 0.46 22.48 10.22
N ASP A 282 0.37 21.44 9.37
CA ASP A 282 0.22 21.53 7.90
C ASP A 282 1.40 22.16 7.14
N THR A 283 2.55 22.33 7.80
CA THR A 283 3.79 22.81 7.20
C THR A 283 4.91 21.80 7.37
N PHE A 284 5.85 21.77 6.44
CA PHE A 284 6.99 20.87 6.50
C PHE A 284 8.25 21.60 6.96
N GLU A 285 9.00 20.93 7.82
CA GLU A 285 10.33 21.35 8.26
C GLU A 285 11.35 20.24 7.96
N ILE A 286 12.55 20.63 7.56
CA ILE A 286 13.69 19.70 7.48
C ILE A 286 14.34 19.63 8.85
N GLN A 287 14.39 18.42 9.40
CA GLN A 287 15.01 18.11 10.66
C GLN A 287 16.21 17.18 10.42
N TYR A 288 17.32 17.50 11.10
CA TYR A 288 18.48 16.62 11.20
C TYR A 288 18.40 15.85 12.52
N ALA A 289 18.52 14.53 12.46
CA ALA A 289 18.42 13.67 13.63
C ALA A 289 19.58 12.67 13.67
N PRO A 290 20.30 12.51 14.79
CA PRO A 290 21.45 11.62 14.85
C PRO A 290 21.04 10.15 14.64
N MET A 291 21.84 9.41 13.87
CA MET A 291 21.64 7.98 13.66
C MET A 291 22.02 7.15 14.90
N ASP A 292 23.07 7.56 15.60
CA ASP A 292 23.80 6.76 16.59
C ASP A 292 23.56 7.17 18.05
N LYS A 293 22.98 8.35 18.32
CA LYS A 293 22.90 8.90 19.67
C LYS A 293 21.49 8.94 20.27
N PRO A 294 21.34 8.41 21.49
CA PRO A 294 20.64 9.15 22.52
C PRO A 294 21.56 10.26 23.07
N PHE A 295 21.10 11.51 23.03
CA PHE A 295 21.83 12.64 23.59
C PHE A 295 22.29 12.38 25.05
N GLY A 296 23.61 12.37 25.28
CA GLY A 296 24.20 12.50 26.62
C GLY A 296 24.29 11.26 27.52
N ALA A 297 24.06 10.04 27.03
CA ALA A 297 24.19 8.84 27.86
C ALA A 297 25.66 8.36 27.93
N SER A 298 26.33 8.61 29.05
CA SER A 298 27.57 7.94 29.41
C SER A 298 27.30 6.44 29.57
N SER A 299 27.70 5.66 28.57
CA SER A 299 27.94 4.21 28.66
C SER A 299 26.84 3.36 29.31
N GLY A 300 25.88 2.90 28.51
CA GLY A 300 25.10 1.70 28.86
C GLY A 300 23.65 1.78 28.47
N HIS A 301 23.30 1.10 27.38
CA HIS A 301 21.95 0.70 26.98
C HIS A 301 21.07 1.77 26.32
N SER A 302 21.13 1.80 24.99
CA SER A 302 20.02 2.22 24.12
C SER A 302 20.02 1.33 22.89
N GLN A 303 19.12 0.36 22.86
CA GLN A 303 18.75 -0.33 21.63
C GLN A 303 17.28 -0.69 21.73
N VAL A 304 16.42 0.12 21.11
CA VAL A 304 15.30 -0.41 20.31
C VAL A 304 14.94 0.63 19.25
N LEU A 305 15.49 0.49 18.05
CA LEU A 305 14.93 1.10 16.83
C LEU A 305 13.69 0.27 16.47
N SER A 306 12.55 0.52 17.11
CA SER A 306 11.28 -0.07 16.66
C SER A 306 10.63 0.92 15.72
N THR A 307 10.79 0.70 14.42
CA THR A 307 9.95 1.39 13.43
C THR A 307 8.61 0.68 13.35
N GLY A 308 7.67 1.09 14.20
CA GLY A 308 6.36 0.43 14.28
C GLY A 308 5.49 0.65 13.05
N ASN A 309 5.81 1.64 12.19
CA ASN A 309 4.97 2.09 11.08
C ASN A 309 5.81 2.72 9.95
N SER A 310 6.77 2.00 9.37
CA SER A 310 7.43 2.48 8.15
C SER A 310 6.56 2.26 6.92
N ARG A 311 6.66 3.15 5.93
CA ARG A 311 5.95 3.08 4.65
C ARG A 311 6.90 3.52 3.54
N ALA A 312 6.96 2.74 2.48
CA ALA A 312 7.69 3.07 1.26
C ALA A 312 6.90 2.59 0.04
N LEU A 313 7.35 3.00 -1.15
CA LEU A 313 6.83 2.48 -2.41
C LEU A 313 7.90 1.61 -3.07
N ILE A 314 7.51 0.43 -3.53
CA ILE A 314 8.39 -0.45 -4.29
C ILE A 314 7.79 -0.66 -5.67
N LYS A 315 8.61 -0.51 -6.72
CA LYS A 315 8.19 -0.89 -8.06
C LYS A 315 7.94 -2.39 -8.06
N TYR A 316 6.69 -2.78 -8.23
CA TYR A 316 6.32 -4.17 -8.29
C TYR A 316 5.94 -4.51 -9.71
N ASP A 317 6.89 -5.10 -10.42
CA ASP A 317 6.56 -5.78 -11.67
C ASP A 317 5.70 -6.97 -11.28
N TYR A 318 4.38 -6.77 -11.36
CA TYR A 318 3.44 -7.87 -11.22
C TYR A 318 3.92 -8.98 -12.13
N PRO A 319 4.08 -10.22 -11.62
CA PRO A 319 4.16 -11.35 -12.53
C PRO A 319 2.88 -11.26 -13.35
N THR A 320 3.02 -10.83 -14.61
CA THR A 320 1.91 -10.87 -15.55
C THR A 320 1.53 -12.33 -15.60
N PHE A 321 0.37 -12.68 -15.06
CA PHE A 321 -0.11 -14.05 -15.13
C PHE A 321 -0.24 -14.36 -16.62
N ASP A 322 0.68 -15.18 -17.13
CA ASP A 322 0.64 -15.61 -18.51
C ASP A 322 -0.50 -16.61 -18.67
N CYS A 323 -1.67 -16.10 -18.98
CA CYS A 323 -2.85 -16.93 -19.25
C CYS A 323 -2.73 -17.71 -20.57
N VAL A 324 -1.60 -17.63 -21.29
CA VAL A 324 -1.29 -18.54 -22.40
C VAL A 324 -0.91 -19.92 -21.88
N SER A 325 -0.24 -20.02 -20.72
CA SER A 325 0.16 -21.29 -20.09
C SER A 325 -0.42 -21.42 -18.68
N VAL A 326 -1.74 -21.62 -18.61
CA VAL A 326 -2.46 -21.94 -17.36
C VAL A 326 -2.11 -23.36 -16.89
N ASP A 327 -1.89 -23.53 -15.59
CA ASP A 327 -1.79 -24.85 -14.95
C ASP A 327 -3.13 -25.29 -14.33
N ILE A 328 -3.17 -26.50 -13.76
CA ILE A 328 -4.38 -27.05 -13.12
C ILE A 328 -4.83 -26.32 -11.85
N ASP A 329 -3.90 -25.70 -11.12
CA ASP A 329 -4.13 -25.02 -9.85
C ASP A 329 -4.41 -23.51 -10.05
N THR A 330 -4.26 -23.02 -11.29
CA THR A 330 -4.47 -21.61 -11.63
C THR A 330 -5.94 -21.24 -11.50
N HIS A 331 -6.26 -20.39 -10.53
CA HIS A 331 -7.64 -20.04 -10.21
C HIS A 331 -8.38 -19.38 -11.40
N PRO A 332 -9.67 -19.71 -11.67
CA PRO A 332 -10.48 -19.12 -12.76
C PRO A 332 -10.55 -17.61 -12.76
N ASN A 333 -10.44 -17.00 -11.59
CA ASN A 333 -10.47 -15.56 -11.49
C ASN A 333 -9.17 -14.94 -12.02
N LEU A 334 -8.01 -15.56 -11.80
CA LEU A 334 -6.69 -15.08 -12.24
C LEU A 334 -6.58 -15.11 -13.77
N CYS A 335 -6.91 -16.25 -14.35
CA CYS A 335 -7.03 -16.43 -15.78
C CYS A 335 -8.45 -16.92 -16.07
N PRO A 336 -9.33 -16.08 -16.66
CA PRO A 336 -10.70 -16.47 -16.99
C PRO A 336 -10.72 -17.81 -17.71
N CYS A 337 -11.61 -18.69 -17.29
CA CYS A 337 -11.84 -19.92 -18.03
C CYS A 337 -12.35 -19.54 -19.43
N PRO A 338 -11.85 -20.19 -20.50
CA PRO A 338 -12.40 -20.04 -21.83
C PRO A 338 -13.92 -20.31 -21.80
N ASP A 339 -14.68 -19.75 -22.72
CA ASP A 339 -16.09 -20.11 -22.84
C ASP A 339 -16.23 -21.36 -23.73
N LYS A 340 -16.89 -22.41 -23.20
CA LYS A 340 -17.03 -23.71 -23.89
C LYS A 340 -17.73 -23.60 -25.25
N LYS A 341 -18.63 -22.65 -25.42
CA LYS A 341 -19.46 -22.49 -26.63
C LYS A 341 -18.77 -21.64 -27.68
N THR A 342 -18.07 -20.59 -27.26
CA THR A 342 -17.46 -19.61 -28.17
C THR A 342 -15.98 -19.91 -28.46
N ASP A 343 -15.25 -20.49 -27.51
CA ASP A 343 -13.80 -20.73 -27.57
C ASP A 343 -13.45 -22.22 -27.30
N LYS A 344 -14.14 -23.14 -27.99
CA LYS A 344 -14.00 -24.60 -27.77
C LYS A 344 -12.55 -25.10 -27.80
N ALA A 345 -11.71 -24.58 -28.70
CA ALA A 345 -10.30 -24.98 -28.80
C ALA A 345 -9.50 -24.59 -27.55
N LYS A 346 -9.70 -23.37 -27.03
CA LYS A 346 -9.06 -22.94 -25.77
C LYS A 346 -9.62 -23.71 -24.58
N TRP A 347 -10.93 -23.97 -24.55
CA TRP A 347 -11.57 -24.79 -23.52
C TRP A 347 -10.94 -26.18 -23.41
N GLU A 348 -10.75 -26.87 -24.55
CA GLU A 348 -10.17 -28.21 -24.58
C GLU A 348 -8.66 -28.22 -24.29
N ALA A 349 -7.96 -27.11 -24.55
CA ALA A 349 -6.54 -26.94 -24.26
C ALA A 349 -6.27 -26.61 -22.78
N ASP A 350 -7.18 -25.88 -22.12
CA ASP A 350 -7.03 -25.46 -20.72
C ASP A 350 -7.03 -26.69 -19.77
N PRO A 351 -5.93 -26.95 -19.03
CA PRO A 351 -5.84 -28.13 -18.16
C PRO A 351 -6.85 -28.14 -17.02
N ARG A 352 -7.39 -26.97 -16.65
CA ARG A 352 -8.40 -26.81 -15.59
C ARG A 352 -9.78 -27.32 -15.99
N THR A 353 -10.02 -27.61 -17.27
CA THR A 353 -11.29 -28.20 -17.73
C THR A 353 -11.29 -29.73 -17.65
N LYS A 354 -10.15 -30.37 -17.38
CA LYS A 354 -9.97 -31.83 -17.52
C LYS A 354 -10.01 -32.61 -16.21
N LYS A 355 -9.60 -32.03 -15.08
CA LYS A 355 -9.25 -32.83 -13.89
C LYS A 355 -9.88 -32.38 -12.57
N ILE A 356 -10.43 -31.18 -12.51
CA ILE A 356 -11.17 -30.64 -11.37
C ILE A 356 -12.19 -29.69 -12.00
N ASP A 357 -13.45 -29.72 -11.59
CA ASP A 357 -14.56 -28.97 -12.21
C ASP A 357 -14.46 -27.43 -12.02
N ILE A 358 -13.23 -26.93 -11.84
CA ILE A 358 -12.83 -25.55 -11.59
C ILE A 358 -13.44 -24.62 -12.64
N CYS A 359 -13.34 -24.97 -13.93
CA CYS A 359 -13.93 -24.17 -15.01
C CYS A 359 -15.39 -24.54 -15.36
N ALA A 360 -15.91 -25.71 -14.97
CA ALA A 360 -17.29 -26.10 -15.30
C ALA A 360 -18.32 -25.68 -14.23
N SER A 361 -17.87 -25.44 -13.00
CA SER A 361 -18.73 -25.09 -11.85
C SER A 361 -19.44 -23.73 -11.96
N GLY A 362 -18.96 -22.81 -12.80
CA GLY A 362 -19.62 -21.52 -13.05
C GLY A 362 -21.03 -21.64 -13.65
N SER A 363 -21.30 -22.70 -14.42
CA SER A 363 -22.62 -22.94 -15.02
C SER A 363 -23.64 -23.51 -14.03
N MET A 364 -23.21 -24.15 -12.94
CA MET A 364 -24.15 -24.77 -12.00
C MET A 364 -24.82 -23.76 -11.06
N ARG A 365 -24.17 -22.61 -10.75
CA ARG A 365 -24.79 -21.55 -9.94
C ARG A 365 -25.98 -20.88 -10.64
N ALA A 366 -25.91 -20.69 -11.96
CA ALA A 366 -27.04 -20.19 -12.75
C ALA A 366 -28.19 -21.22 -12.82
N GLY A 367 -27.88 -22.50 -12.98
CA GLY A 367 -28.88 -23.57 -12.99
C GLY A 367 -29.62 -23.73 -11.65
N LEU A 368 -28.92 -23.68 -10.53
CA LEU A 368 -29.51 -23.78 -9.19
C LEU A 368 -30.41 -22.59 -8.85
N SER A 369 -30.04 -21.34 -9.22
CA SER A 369 -30.92 -20.18 -9.04
C SER A 369 -32.23 -20.29 -9.83
N VAL A 370 -32.18 -20.82 -11.06
CA VAL A 370 -33.39 -21.04 -11.86
C VAL A 370 -34.29 -22.13 -11.25
N VAL A 371 -33.70 -23.20 -10.71
CA VAL A 371 -34.48 -24.27 -10.04
C VAL A 371 -35.14 -23.77 -8.75
N VAL A 372 -34.45 -22.97 -7.93
CA VAL A 372 -35.04 -22.38 -6.72
C VAL A 372 -36.19 -21.43 -7.09
N VAL A 373 -36.03 -20.57 -8.09
CA VAL A 373 -37.08 -19.63 -8.49
C VAL A 373 -38.26 -20.33 -9.18
N ALA A 374 -38.02 -21.36 -9.98
CA ALA A 374 -39.07 -22.02 -10.74
C ALA A 374 -39.80 -23.13 -9.96
N VAL A 375 -39.18 -23.72 -8.93
CA VAL A 375 -39.74 -24.86 -8.19
C VAL A 375 -40.06 -24.52 -6.74
N VAL A 376 -39.17 -23.82 -6.04
CA VAL A 376 -39.34 -23.57 -4.59
C VAL A 376 -40.33 -22.42 -4.35
N LEU A 377 -40.26 -21.34 -5.12
CA LEU A 377 -41.19 -20.20 -4.98
C LEU A 377 -42.66 -20.59 -5.23
N PRO A 378 -43.01 -21.36 -6.29
CA PRO A 378 -44.39 -21.81 -6.49
C PRO A 378 -44.88 -22.77 -5.41
N VAL A 379 -44.02 -23.62 -4.88
CA VAL A 379 -44.38 -24.54 -3.79
C VAL A 379 -44.62 -23.79 -2.48
N LEU A 380 -43.79 -22.81 -2.14
CA LEU A 380 -44.01 -21.97 -0.97
C LEU A 380 -45.28 -21.11 -1.09
N ALA A 381 -45.64 -20.69 -2.31
CA ALA A 381 -46.89 -19.98 -2.59
C ALA A 381 -48.15 -20.86 -2.43
N LEU A 382 -48.02 -22.20 -2.38
CA LEU A 382 -49.15 -23.11 -2.14
C LEU A 382 -49.41 -23.38 -0.65
N PHE A 383 -48.53 -22.94 0.24
CA PHE A 383 -48.63 -23.16 1.70
C PHE A 383 -48.86 -21.87 2.50
N TRP A 384 -49.33 -20.81 1.86
CA TRP A 384 -49.75 -19.56 2.49
C TRP A 384 -51.19 -19.19 2.11
#